data_AF-A0AAW2LB22-F1
#
_entry.id   AF-A0AAW2LB22-F1
#
_cell.length_a   1.000
_cell.length_b   1.000
_cell.length_c   1.000
_cell.angle_alpha   90.00
_cell.angle_beta   90.00
_cell.angle_gamma   90.00
#
_symmetry.space_group_name_H-M   'P 1'
#
loop_
_entity.id
_entity.type
_entity.pdbx_description
1 polymer ?
#
loop_
_entity_poly.entity_id
_entity_poly.type
_entity_poly.pdbx_seq_one_letter_code
_entity_poly.pdbx_strand_id
1 'polypeptide(L)'
;MGSTYSSCSARRRTKLGSSTYMEHEVEFLGILSHDPLQNPDFFNWNKVKIRYCDGSSFSSHPDNEFGNGTKIFFRGQIIWDTVMDELLSIGMSKAREALLTGCSAGGLATLIHCDDFRSLLPRDTNVKCLADAGFFLNEKDIAGNRTIDSFYHDVLHLQGVAKSLNHDCITRSEPHKVHFVVCYRNSLLKTLTEFQQNPEMGVFINSCFVHCQTWAAETWHSPTSPRINNKTVAESVGDWYFKRAAAKQIDCPYPCNPTCYNMDLNRG
;
A
#
# COMPACT_ATOMS: atom_id res chain seq x y z
N MET A 1 -0.22 -6.04 9.81
CA MET A 1 -0.23 -7.49 9.56
C MET A 1 0.00 -8.25 10.86
N GLY A 2 -0.36 -9.53 10.90
CA GLY A 2 0.03 -10.44 11.99
C GLY A 2 0.96 -11.53 11.44
N SER A 3 2.12 -11.74 12.05
CA SER A 3 3.08 -12.76 11.60
C SER A 3 2.93 -14.08 12.35
N THR A 4 2.32 -14.08 13.54
CA THR A 4 2.21 -15.27 14.39
C THR A 4 0.75 -15.55 14.76
N TYR A 5 0.44 -16.81 15.09
CA TYR A 5 -0.91 -17.15 15.57
C TYR A 5 -1.34 -16.32 16.79
N SER A 6 -0.44 -16.08 17.75
CA SER A 6 -0.73 -15.27 18.93
C SER A 6 -1.05 -13.82 18.56
N SER A 7 -0.27 -13.20 17.67
CA SER A 7 -0.52 -11.83 17.22
C SER A 7 -1.82 -11.72 16.41
N CYS A 8 -2.10 -12.67 15.51
CA CYS A 8 -3.37 -12.73 14.77
C CYS A 8 -4.57 -12.93 15.73
N SER A 9 -4.43 -13.81 16.72
CA SER A 9 -5.46 -14.08 17.72
C SER A 9 -5.78 -12.86 18.59
N ALA A 10 -4.76 -12.07 18.94
CA ALA A 10 -4.96 -10.79 19.64
C ALA A 10 -5.66 -9.77 18.72
N ARG A 11 -5.20 -9.62 17.48
CA ARG A 11 -5.73 -8.66 16.50
C ARG A 11 -7.19 -8.91 16.13
N ARG A 12 -7.66 -10.16 16.14
CA ARG A 12 -9.08 -10.48 15.84
C ARG A 12 -10.08 -9.79 16.77
N ARG A 13 -9.62 -9.33 17.94
CA ARG A 13 -10.42 -8.61 18.95
C ARG A 13 -10.36 -7.08 18.78
N THR A 14 -9.87 -6.59 17.65
CA THR A 14 -9.74 -5.15 17.36
C THR A 14 -10.27 -4.82 15.96
N LYS A 15 -10.37 -3.51 15.65
CA LYS A 15 -10.79 -3.02 14.31
C LYS A 15 -9.92 -3.51 13.15
N LEU A 16 -8.71 -3.99 13.44
CA LEU A 16 -7.74 -4.49 12.46
C LEU A 16 -7.81 -6.01 12.21
N GLY A 17 -8.75 -6.71 12.85
CA GLY A 17 -8.97 -8.15 12.68
C GLY A 17 -10.43 -8.58 12.71
N SER A 18 -11.37 -7.65 12.91
CA SER A 18 -12.81 -7.93 12.79
C SER A 18 -13.60 -6.65 12.49
N SER A 19 -14.58 -6.78 11.59
CA SER A 19 -15.54 -5.71 11.28
C SER A 19 -16.49 -5.38 12.43
N THR A 20 -16.64 -6.27 13.43
CA THR A 20 -17.46 -6.00 14.63
C THR A 20 -16.94 -4.81 15.44
N TYR A 21 -15.63 -4.52 15.37
CA TYR A 21 -15.00 -3.43 16.12
C TYR A 21 -14.70 -2.21 15.24
N MET A 22 -15.19 -2.20 14.00
CA MET A 22 -15.00 -1.10 13.08
C MET A 22 -15.98 0.04 13.38
N GLU A 23 -15.49 1.28 13.34
CA GLU A 23 -16.32 2.48 13.36
C GLU A 23 -17.33 2.47 12.17
N HIS A 24 -18.53 3.01 12.37
CA HIS A 24 -19.54 3.02 11.30
C HIS A 24 -19.25 4.04 10.20
N GLU A 25 -18.52 5.10 10.55
CA GLU A 25 -18.14 6.19 9.66
C GLU A 25 -16.64 6.38 9.67
N VAL A 26 -16.10 6.84 8.54
CA VAL A 26 -14.67 7.13 8.40
C VAL A 26 -14.52 8.46 7.68
N GLU A 27 -13.75 9.36 8.29
CA GLU A 27 -13.44 10.64 7.69
C GLU A 27 -12.53 10.48 6.46
N PHE A 28 -12.82 11.25 5.42
CA PHE A 28 -12.02 11.31 4.20
C PHE A 28 -11.13 12.56 4.22
N LEU A 29 -9.85 12.33 4.46
CA LEU A 29 -8.78 13.33 4.49
C LEU A 29 -7.73 13.04 3.42
N GLY A 30 -6.82 13.99 3.21
CA GLY A 30 -5.72 13.87 2.25
C GLY A 30 -6.25 13.53 0.85
N ILE A 31 -5.72 12.46 0.24
CA ILE A 31 -6.11 12.01 -1.12
C ILE A 31 -7.59 11.61 -1.25
N LEU A 32 -8.29 11.34 -0.14
CA LEU A 32 -9.72 11.03 -0.14
C LEU A 32 -10.60 12.28 0.09
N SER A 33 -10.03 13.40 0.53
CA SER A 33 -10.80 14.61 0.84
C SER A 33 -11.57 15.14 -0.37
N HIS A 34 -12.76 15.69 -0.10
CA HIS A 34 -13.58 16.43 -1.07
C HIS A 34 -13.26 17.93 -1.11
N ASP A 35 -12.39 18.40 -0.21
CA ASP A 35 -11.91 19.78 -0.19
C ASP A 35 -10.82 19.97 -1.26
N PRO A 36 -11.03 20.82 -2.29
CA PRO A 36 -10.03 21.06 -3.33
C PRO A 36 -8.75 21.72 -2.79
N LEU A 37 -8.78 22.37 -1.61
CA LEU A 37 -7.57 22.90 -0.97
C LEU A 37 -6.73 21.82 -0.31
N GLN A 38 -7.30 20.65 -0.02
CA GLN A 38 -6.58 19.49 0.50
C GLN A 38 -6.33 18.43 -0.57
N ASN A 39 -7.12 18.42 -1.64
CA ASN A 39 -7.06 17.37 -2.67
C ASN A 39 -7.28 17.95 -4.08
N PRO A 40 -6.34 18.76 -4.58
CA PRO A 40 -6.59 19.64 -5.72
C PRO A 40 -7.01 18.90 -6.99
N ASP A 41 -6.41 17.73 -7.26
CA ASP A 41 -6.66 17.01 -8.51
C ASP A 41 -7.74 15.92 -8.39
N PHE A 42 -7.99 15.39 -7.18
CA PHE A 42 -8.88 14.24 -6.98
C PHE A 42 -10.12 14.55 -6.14
N PHE A 43 -10.37 15.79 -5.70
CA PHE A 43 -11.47 16.11 -4.76
C PHE A 43 -12.86 15.67 -5.24
N ASN A 44 -13.11 15.73 -6.55
CA ASN A 44 -14.41 15.41 -7.14
C ASN A 44 -14.51 13.97 -7.70
N TRP A 45 -13.58 13.09 -7.32
CA TRP A 45 -13.62 11.68 -7.73
C TRP A 45 -14.54 10.87 -6.84
N ASN A 46 -15.04 9.73 -7.35
CA ASN A 46 -15.63 8.71 -6.49
C ASN A 46 -14.56 8.18 -5.52
N LYS A 47 -14.87 8.13 -4.23
CA LYS A 47 -13.93 7.74 -3.17
C LYS A 47 -14.38 6.45 -2.51
N VAL A 48 -13.46 5.50 -2.40
CA VAL A 48 -13.70 4.21 -1.74
C VAL A 48 -12.57 3.96 -0.75
N LYS A 49 -12.92 3.59 0.49
CA LYS A 49 -11.97 3.17 1.51
C LYS A 49 -12.26 1.73 1.91
N ILE A 50 -11.39 0.81 1.50
CA ILE A 50 -11.46 -0.59 1.89
C ILE A 50 -10.81 -0.75 3.26
N ARG A 51 -11.58 -1.17 4.26
CA ARG A 51 -11.09 -1.31 5.63
C ARG A 51 -10.27 -2.59 5.80
N TYR A 52 -9.09 -2.45 6.39
CA TYR A 52 -8.14 -3.55 6.58
C TYR A 52 -8.48 -4.40 7.81
N CYS A 53 -8.75 -5.70 7.60
CA CYS A 53 -9.02 -6.65 8.69
C CYS A 53 -8.50 -8.07 8.45
N ASP A 54 -7.86 -8.34 7.32
CA ASP A 54 -7.40 -9.68 6.95
C ASP A 54 -6.05 -10.05 7.59
N GLY A 55 -5.22 -9.06 7.92
CA GLY A 55 -3.92 -9.30 8.56
C GLY A 55 -2.76 -9.59 7.60
N SER A 56 -3.00 -9.53 6.27
CA SER A 56 -2.07 -9.99 5.23
C SER A 56 -2.08 -9.14 3.95
N SER A 57 -2.38 -7.84 4.02
CA SER A 57 -2.40 -6.97 2.84
C SER A 57 -3.33 -7.45 1.72
N PHE A 58 -4.47 -8.01 2.09
CA PHE A 58 -5.46 -8.57 1.17
C PHE A 58 -4.94 -9.71 0.29
N SER A 59 -3.93 -10.44 0.76
CA SER A 59 -3.25 -11.47 -0.06
C SER A 59 -3.28 -12.88 0.54
N SER A 60 -3.97 -13.10 1.66
CA SER A 60 -4.08 -14.44 2.24
C SER A 60 -5.13 -15.33 1.59
N HIS A 61 -4.89 -16.63 1.68
CA HIS A 61 -5.78 -17.69 1.23
C HIS A 61 -6.17 -18.64 2.37
N PRO A 62 -7.36 -19.26 2.29
CA PRO A 62 -7.88 -20.11 3.35
C PRO A 62 -7.17 -21.46 3.46
N ASP A 63 -6.24 -21.79 2.55
CA ASP A 63 -5.52 -23.06 2.53
C ASP A 63 -4.80 -23.38 3.85
N ASN A 64 -4.36 -22.34 4.57
CA ASN A 64 -3.64 -22.44 5.83
C ASN A 64 -4.52 -22.12 7.05
N GLU A 65 -5.85 -22.04 6.88
CA GLU A 65 -6.78 -21.93 8.01
C GLU A 65 -6.77 -23.24 8.82
N PHE A 66 -6.62 -23.13 10.15
CA PHE A 66 -6.56 -24.31 11.01
C PHE A 66 -7.95 -24.93 11.16
N GLY A 67 -8.10 -26.20 10.78
CA GLY A 67 -9.34 -26.97 10.93
C GLY A 67 -9.83 -27.12 12.38
N ASN A 68 -11.16 -27.29 12.53
CA ASN A 68 -11.93 -27.57 13.75
C ASN A 68 -11.34 -27.03 15.07
N GLY A 69 -11.60 -25.75 15.34
CA GLY A 69 -11.45 -25.16 16.67
C GLY A 69 -10.89 -23.73 16.71
N THR A 70 -10.34 -23.22 15.61
CA THR A 70 -9.81 -21.86 15.56
C THR A 70 -10.83 -20.85 14.99
N LYS A 71 -10.86 -19.65 15.58
CA LYS A 71 -11.69 -18.50 15.16
C LYS A 71 -10.86 -17.45 14.41
N ILE A 72 -9.92 -17.86 13.56
CA ILE A 72 -9.10 -16.94 12.75
C ILE A 72 -9.22 -17.36 11.30
N PHE A 73 -9.49 -16.39 10.43
CA PHE A 73 -9.71 -16.59 9.01
C PHE A 73 -8.68 -15.78 8.23
N PHE A 74 -8.08 -16.40 7.22
CA PHE A 74 -7.05 -15.83 6.36
C PHE A 74 -7.63 -15.72 4.95
N ARG A 75 -8.37 -14.64 4.72
CA ARG A 75 -9.25 -14.46 3.56
C ARG A 75 -8.97 -13.17 2.80
N GLY A 76 -7.74 -12.68 2.87
CA GLY A 76 -7.34 -11.41 2.26
C GLY A 76 -7.71 -11.35 0.78
N GLN A 77 -7.33 -12.37 0.00
CA GLN A 77 -7.60 -12.40 -1.44
C GLN A 77 -9.10 -12.47 -1.72
N ILE A 78 -9.86 -13.28 -0.95
CA ILE A 78 -11.31 -13.39 -1.11
C ILE A 78 -11.99 -12.04 -0.81
N ILE A 79 -11.55 -11.33 0.23
CA ILE A 79 -12.08 -10.01 0.56
C ILE A 79 -11.78 -9.02 -0.58
N TRP A 80 -10.56 -9.04 -1.12
CA TRP A 80 -10.19 -8.22 -2.27
C TRP A 80 -11.11 -8.47 -3.47
N ASP A 81 -11.20 -9.73 -3.92
CA ASP A 81 -11.98 -10.12 -5.09
C ASP A 81 -13.45 -9.73 -4.92
N THR A 82 -14.04 -10.03 -3.75
CA THR A 82 -15.44 -9.71 -3.44
C THR A 82 -15.70 -8.20 -3.46
N VAL A 83 -14.79 -7.40 -2.88
CA VAL A 83 -14.94 -5.94 -2.87
C VAL A 83 -14.80 -5.38 -4.29
N MET A 84 -13.86 -5.88 -5.08
CA MET A 84 -13.70 -5.43 -6.47
C MET A 84 -14.93 -5.74 -7.32
N ASP A 85 -15.50 -6.94 -7.20
CA ASP A 85 -16.73 -7.32 -7.90
C ASP A 85 -17.91 -6.40 -7.54
N GLU A 86 -18.09 -6.11 -6.25
CA GLU A 86 -19.12 -5.18 -5.77
C GLU A 86 -18.90 -3.78 -6.38
N LEU A 87 -17.68 -3.24 -6.32
CA LEU A 87 -17.33 -1.93 -6.87
C LEU A 87 -17.56 -1.85 -8.38
N LEU A 88 -17.21 -2.90 -9.13
CA LEU A 88 -17.46 -3.01 -10.56
C LEU A 88 -18.97 -2.93 -10.85
N SER A 89 -19.79 -3.61 -10.04
CA SER A 89 -21.24 -3.67 -10.19
C SER A 89 -21.93 -2.32 -9.96
N ILE A 90 -21.44 -1.53 -9.00
CA ILE A 90 -22.03 -0.23 -8.64
C ILE A 90 -21.48 0.93 -9.48
N GLY A 91 -20.58 0.66 -10.44
CA GLY A 91 -20.22 1.62 -11.48
C GLY A 91 -18.73 1.72 -11.81
N MET A 92 -17.83 1.10 -11.04
CA MET A 92 -16.38 1.17 -11.30
C MET A 92 -16.03 0.59 -12.69
N SER A 93 -16.82 -0.37 -13.19
CA SER A 93 -16.69 -0.94 -14.53
C SER A 93 -16.78 0.09 -15.67
N LYS A 94 -17.35 1.27 -15.42
CA LYS A 94 -17.49 2.37 -16.39
C LYS A 94 -16.46 3.49 -16.18
N ALA A 95 -15.52 3.31 -15.25
CA ALA A 95 -14.52 4.32 -14.95
C ALA A 95 -13.58 4.55 -16.15
N ARG A 96 -13.33 5.81 -16.48
CA ARG A 96 -12.30 6.21 -17.46
C ARG A 96 -10.94 6.40 -16.81
N GLU A 97 -10.94 6.69 -15.52
CA GLU A 97 -9.77 6.95 -14.70
C GLU A 97 -9.93 6.19 -13.39
N ALA A 98 -8.88 5.49 -12.99
CA ALA A 98 -8.82 4.77 -11.73
C ALA A 98 -7.44 4.93 -11.09
N LEU A 99 -7.41 5.07 -9.76
CA LEU A 99 -6.20 5.13 -8.96
C LEU A 99 -6.36 4.17 -7.77
N LEU A 100 -5.55 3.12 -7.74
CA LEU A 100 -5.43 2.25 -6.57
C LEU A 100 -4.35 2.82 -5.64
N THR A 101 -4.68 3.02 -4.37
CA THR A 101 -3.68 3.48 -3.39
C THR A 101 -3.93 2.90 -2.01
N GLY A 102 -2.87 2.83 -1.23
CA GLY A 102 -2.94 2.48 0.18
C GLY A 102 -1.63 2.83 0.89
N CYS A 103 -1.72 2.92 2.21
CA CYS A 103 -0.55 3.12 3.05
C CYS A 103 -0.07 1.83 3.74
N SER A 104 1.25 1.66 3.90
CA SER A 104 1.82 0.63 4.77
C SER A 104 1.45 -0.76 4.30
N ALA A 105 0.72 -1.54 5.09
CA ALA A 105 0.12 -2.79 4.63
C ALA A 105 -0.76 -2.60 3.38
N GLY A 106 -1.51 -1.51 3.29
CA GLY A 106 -2.29 -1.16 2.09
C GLY A 106 -1.43 -0.69 0.91
N GLY A 107 -0.26 -0.11 1.19
CA GLY A 107 0.72 0.23 0.14
C GLY A 107 1.34 -1.03 -0.46
N LEU A 108 1.65 -2.01 0.38
CA LEU A 108 2.06 -3.33 -0.07
C LEU A 108 0.94 -4.06 -0.83
N ALA A 109 -0.31 -3.98 -0.35
CA ALA A 109 -1.47 -4.51 -1.07
C ALA A 109 -1.62 -3.86 -2.47
N THR A 110 -1.39 -2.55 -2.57
CA THR A 110 -1.41 -1.82 -3.85
C THR A 110 -0.38 -2.40 -4.82
N LEU A 111 0.81 -2.76 -4.34
CA LEU A 111 1.84 -3.39 -5.19
C LEU A 111 1.48 -4.82 -5.59
N ILE A 112 0.92 -5.60 -4.66
CA ILE A 112 0.52 -6.99 -4.92
C ILE A 112 -0.60 -7.05 -5.97
N HIS A 113 -1.61 -6.19 -5.86
CA HIS A 113 -2.83 -6.29 -6.66
C HIS A 113 -2.92 -5.31 -7.83
N CYS A 114 -1.88 -4.51 -8.11
CA CYS A 114 -1.96 -3.47 -9.15
C CYS A 114 -2.28 -4.04 -10.54
N ASP A 115 -1.59 -5.11 -10.94
CA ASP A 115 -1.76 -5.73 -12.25
C ASP A 115 -3.17 -6.34 -12.39
N ASP A 116 -3.64 -7.03 -11.33
CA ASP A 116 -4.99 -7.58 -11.28
C ASP A 116 -6.04 -6.47 -11.34
N PHE A 117 -5.88 -5.39 -10.56
CA PHE A 117 -6.76 -4.24 -10.58
C PHE A 117 -6.86 -3.60 -11.98
N ARG A 118 -5.71 -3.45 -12.67
CA ARG A 118 -5.67 -2.97 -14.05
C ARG A 118 -6.44 -3.90 -14.99
N SER A 119 -6.35 -5.21 -14.79
CA SER A 119 -6.98 -6.22 -15.65
C SER A 119 -8.51 -6.26 -15.53
N LEU A 120 -9.05 -5.84 -14.38
CA LEU A 120 -10.50 -5.79 -14.12
C LEU A 120 -11.22 -4.67 -14.88
N LEU A 121 -10.49 -3.64 -15.32
CA LEU A 121 -11.04 -2.44 -15.95
C LEU A 121 -10.88 -2.49 -17.47
N PRO A 122 -11.75 -1.77 -18.22
CA PRO A 122 -11.62 -1.62 -19.67
C PRO A 122 -10.20 -1.25 -20.13
N ARG A 123 -9.85 -1.65 -21.35
CA ARG A 123 -8.49 -1.42 -21.88
C ARG A 123 -8.17 0.07 -22.06
N ASP A 124 -9.17 0.89 -22.32
CA ASP A 124 -9.06 2.33 -22.47
C ASP A 124 -9.10 3.11 -21.15
N THR A 125 -9.40 2.45 -20.03
CA THR A 125 -9.32 3.06 -18.70
C THR A 125 -7.87 3.39 -18.34
N ASN A 126 -7.61 4.64 -17.95
CA ASN A 126 -6.34 5.05 -17.37
C ASN A 126 -6.27 4.56 -15.92
N VAL A 127 -5.46 3.53 -15.67
CA VAL A 127 -5.27 2.96 -14.32
C VAL A 127 -3.86 3.22 -13.85
N LYS A 128 -3.71 3.74 -12.64
CA LYS A 128 -2.41 3.85 -11.96
C LYS A 128 -2.50 3.34 -10.53
N CYS A 129 -1.35 2.99 -9.96
CA CYS A 129 -1.25 2.49 -8.59
C CYS A 129 -0.21 3.29 -7.81
N LEU A 130 -0.59 3.82 -6.66
CA LEU A 130 0.25 4.62 -5.77
C LEU A 130 0.44 3.90 -4.43
N ALA A 131 1.63 3.32 -4.23
CA ALA A 131 2.00 2.68 -2.98
C ALA A 131 2.68 3.68 -2.03
N ASP A 132 2.00 4.06 -0.95
CA ASP A 132 2.52 4.97 0.08
C ASP A 132 3.08 4.16 1.26
N ALA A 133 4.33 4.38 1.65
CA ALA A 133 5.02 3.67 2.73
C ALA A 133 4.84 2.13 2.70
N GLY A 134 4.58 1.56 1.52
CA GLY A 134 4.38 0.12 1.31
C GLY A 134 5.68 -0.63 1.07
N PHE A 135 6.80 0.09 1.07
CA PHE A 135 8.12 -0.41 0.76
C PHE A 135 8.92 -0.73 2.04
N PHE A 136 9.19 -2.02 2.25
CA PHE A 136 9.93 -2.56 3.39
C PHE A 136 11.30 -3.11 2.95
N LEU A 137 12.37 -2.61 3.53
CA LEU A 137 13.75 -3.03 3.23
C LEU A 137 14.07 -4.39 3.88
N ASN A 138 14.59 -5.33 3.08
CA ASN A 138 15.19 -6.55 3.61
C ASN A 138 16.68 -6.37 3.86
N GLU A 139 16.98 -5.60 4.88
CA GLU A 139 18.33 -5.39 5.36
C GLU A 139 18.39 -5.73 6.85
N LYS A 140 19.61 -5.90 7.37
CA LYS A 140 19.81 -6.06 8.80
C LYS A 140 19.40 -4.79 9.53
N ASP A 141 18.67 -4.94 10.62
CA ASP A 141 18.37 -3.81 11.51
C ASP A 141 19.61 -3.34 12.28
N ILE A 142 19.45 -2.31 13.10
CA ILE A 142 20.54 -1.72 13.89
C ILE A 142 21.19 -2.71 14.89
N ALA A 143 20.50 -3.79 15.24
CA ALA A 143 21.01 -4.86 16.08
C ALA A 143 21.65 -6.01 15.26
N GLY A 144 21.65 -5.90 13.93
CA GLY A 144 22.20 -6.91 13.02
C GLY A 144 21.23 -8.03 12.66
N ASN A 145 19.97 -7.96 13.08
CA ASN A 145 18.97 -9.00 12.86
C ASN A 145 18.20 -8.80 11.55
N ARG A 146 17.74 -9.88 10.91
CA ARG A 146 16.92 -9.83 9.68
C ARG A 146 15.43 -9.79 10.00
N THR A 147 15.00 -8.80 10.79
CA THR A 147 13.64 -8.73 11.35
C THR A 147 12.54 -8.72 10.28
N ILE A 148 12.72 -7.96 9.19
CA ILE A 148 11.76 -7.91 8.07
C ILE A 148 11.68 -9.26 7.34
N ASP A 149 12.83 -9.93 7.19
CA ASP A 149 12.91 -11.23 6.53
C ASP A 149 12.09 -12.27 7.29
N SER A 150 12.35 -12.41 8.60
CA SER A 150 11.61 -13.32 9.48
C SER A 150 10.12 -12.97 9.54
N PHE A 151 9.77 -11.69 9.66
CA PHE A 151 8.37 -11.26 9.76
C PHE A 151 7.54 -11.69 8.53
N TYR A 152 8.05 -11.43 7.33
CA TYR A 152 7.32 -11.76 6.10
C TYR A 152 7.42 -13.24 5.73
N HIS A 153 8.48 -13.93 6.14
CA HIS A 153 8.52 -15.39 6.09
C HIS A 153 7.33 -15.98 6.86
N ASP A 154 7.14 -15.54 8.11
CA ASP A 154 6.06 -16.03 8.95
C ASP A 154 4.67 -15.65 8.39
N VAL A 155 4.49 -14.43 7.87
CA VAL A 155 3.24 -14.02 7.19
C VAL A 155 2.93 -14.94 6.00
N LEU A 156 3.93 -15.22 5.15
CA LEU A 156 3.75 -16.05 3.97
C LEU A 156 3.32 -17.47 4.33
N HIS A 157 3.98 -18.07 5.32
CA HIS A 157 3.69 -19.45 5.73
C HIS A 157 2.42 -19.56 6.56
N LEU A 158 2.18 -18.66 7.51
CA LEU A 158 0.99 -18.72 8.37
C LEU A 158 -0.29 -18.42 7.58
N GLN A 159 -0.26 -17.43 6.69
CA GLN A 159 -1.47 -16.89 6.07
C GLN A 159 -1.64 -17.30 4.60
N GLY A 160 -0.77 -18.15 4.05
CA GLY A 160 -0.95 -18.72 2.71
C GLY A 160 -0.83 -17.71 1.57
N VAL A 161 0.02 -16.69 1.73
CA VAL A 161 0.09 -15.52 0.82
C VAL A 161 0.70 -15.84 -0.54
N ALA A 162 1.47 -16.92 -0.66
CA ALA A 162 2.26 -17.19 -1.86
C ALA A 162 1.45 -17.20 -3.17
N LYS A 163 0.19 -17.62 -3.15
CA LYS A 163 -0.67 -17.70 -4.34
C LYS A 163 -1.10 -16.34 -4.89
N SER A 164 -1.13 -15.30 -4.07
CA SER A 164 -1.47 -13.92 -4.47
C SER A 164 -0.27 -13.14 -5.03
N LEU A 165 0.92 -13.72 -5.00
CA LEU A 165 2.12 -13.04 -5.50
C LEU A 165 2.31 -13.32 -6.99
N ASN A 166 2.91 -12.37 -7.69
CA ASN A 166 3.23 -12.50 -9.10
C ASN A 166 4.06 -13.77 -9.36
N HIS A 167 3.62 -14.59 -10.33
CA HIS A 167 4.23 -15.90 -10.63
C HIS A 167 5.68 -15.79 -11.09
N ASP A 168 6.04 -14.74 -11.83
CA ASP A 168 7.43 -14.46 -12.23
C ASP A 168 8.31 -14.13 -11.02
N CYS A 169 7.74 -13.55 -9.96
CA CYS A 169 8.45 -13.33 -8.70
C CYS A 169 8.74 -14.67 -8.01
N ILE A 170 7.72 -15.51 -7.85
CA ILE A 170 7.82 -16.83 -7.21
C ILE A 170 8.88 -17.68 -7.92
N THR A 171 8.79 -17.80 -9.24
CA THR A 171 9.68 -18.64 -10.06
C THR A 171 11.13 -18.15 -10.14
N ARG A 172 11.38 -16.85 -10.00
CA ARG A 172 12.75 -16.27 -9.97
C ARG A 172 13.46 -16.39 -8.62
N SER A 173 12.75 -16.83 -7.58
CA SER A 173 13.29 -16.97 -6.24
C SER A 173 13.92 -18.35 -6.06
N GLU A 174 15.18 -18.41 -5.57
CA GLU A 174 15.83 -19.70 -5.29
C GLU A 174 14.99 -20.53 -4.28
N PRO A 175 14.91 -21.86 -4.42
CA PRO A 175 14.05 -22.74 -3.59
C PRO A 175 14.27 -22.65 -2.07
N HIS A 176 15.40 -22.07 -1.63
CA HIS A 176 15.82 -22.00 -0.23
C HIS A 176 15.88 -20.57 0.33
N LYS A 177 15.56 -19.53 -0.46
CA LYS A 177 15.52 -18.14 0.00
C LYS A 177 14.07 -17.66 0.05
N VAL A 178 13.71 -16.98 1.14
CA VAL A 178 12.35 -16.51 1.44
C VAL A 178 11.75 -15.79 0.22
N HIS A 179 10.77 -16.45 -0.41
CA HIS A 179 10.12 -16.03 -1.66
C HIS A 179 9.67 -14.57 -1.61
N PHE A 180 8.95 -14.18 -0.56
CA PHE A 180 8.37 -12.84 -0.46
C PHE A 180 9.42 -11.73 -0.48
N VAL A 181 10.50 -11.91 0.29
CA VAL A 181 11.39 -10.82 0.65
C VAL A 181 12.54 -10.68 -0.35
N VAL A 182 13.02 -11.81 -0.91
CA VAL A 182 13.97 -11.79 -2.02
C VAL A 182 13.29 -11.35 -3.32
N CYS A 183 12.04 -11.76 -3.56
CA CYS A 183 11.22 -11.13 -4.61
C CYS A 183 11.17 -9.62 -4.42
N TYR A 184 10.76 -9.15 -3.23
CA TYR A 184 10.51 -7.74 -3.01
C TYR A 184 11.79 -6.90 -3.14
N ARG A 185 12.91 -7.39 -2.63
CA ARG A 185 14.22 -6.71 -2.75
C ARG A 185 14.78 -6.72 -4.17
N ASN A 186 14.78 -7.85 -4.86
CA ASN A 186 15.33 -7.93 -6.21
C ASN A 186 14.42 -7.25 -7.23
N SER A 187 13.10 -7.38 -7.05
CA SER A 187 12.12 -6.61 -7.82
C SER A 187 12.37 -5.14 -7.57
N LEU A 188 12.44 -4.65 -6.33
CA LEU A 188 12.76 -3.24 -6.05
C LEU A 188 14.09 -2.76 -6.61
N LEU A 189 15.22 -3.44 -6.40
CA LEU A 189 16.52 -2.93 -6.90
C LEU A 189 16.49 -2.79 -8.43
N LYS A 190 15.83 -3.73 -9.10
CA LYS A 190 15.50 -3.62 -10.52
C LYS A 190 14.51 -2.48 -10.79
N THR A 191 13.44 -2.36 -10.00
CA THR A 191 12.43 -1.31 -10.13
C THR A 191 13.01 0.07 -9.83
N LEU A 192 13.99 0.27 -8.97
CA LEU A 192 14.60 1.57 -8.70
C LEU A 192 15.44 2.04 -9.89
N THR A 193 16.21 1.13 -10.49
CA THR A 193 16.94 1.41 -11.74
C THR A 193 15.97 1.62 -12.91
N GLU A 194 14.94 0.79 -13.04
CA GLU A 194 13.90 0.94 -14.06
C GLU A 194 13.00 2.16 -13.81
N PHE A 195 12.75 2.52 -12.55
CA PHE A 195 11.98 3.69 -12.15
C PHE A 195 12.72 4.92 -12.63
N GLN A 196 14.03 5.02 -12.39
CA GLN A 196 14.81 6.16 -12.85
C GLN A 196 14.78 6.30 -14.39
N GLN A 197 14.65 5.20 -15.12
CA GLN A 197 14.68 5.19 -16.60
C GLN A 197 13.29 5.26 -17.25
N ASN A 198 12.22 4.86 -16.54
CA ASN A 198 10.86 4.79 -17.07
C ASN A 198 10.08 6.08 -16.75
N PRO A 199 9.72 6.88 -17.78
CA PRO A 199 9.01 8.14 -17.60
C PRO A 199 7.55 7.95 -17.14
N GLU A 200 6.95 6.77 -17.34
CA GLU A 200 5.58 6.47 -16.91
C GLU A 200 5.46 6.20 -15.41
N MET A 201 6.59 5.98 -14.73
CA MET A 201 6.61 5.71 -13.31
C MET A 201 6.87 6.98 -12.48
N GLY A 202 6.43 7.02 -11.23
CA GLY A 202 6.72 8.09 -10.29
C GLY A 202 7.49 7.58 -9.06
N VAL A 203 8.27 8.45 -8.43
CA VAL A 203 8.88 8.23 -7.11
C VAL A 203 8.92 9.55 -6.35
N PHE A 204 8.52 9.53 -5.07
CA PHE A 204 8.63 10.63 -4.14
C PHE A 204 9.22 10.11 -2.83
N ILE A 205 10.49 10.39 -2.58
CA ILE A 205 11.22 9.95 -1.38
C ILE A 205 11.74 11.21 -0.69
N ASN A 206 11.06 11.63 0.38
CA ASN A 206 11.52 12.74 1.22
C ASN A 206 12.40 12.23 2.37
N SER A 207 13.18 13.13 2.94
CA SER A 207 13.97 12.86 4.13
C SER A 207 13.23 13.23 5.40
N CYS A 208 12.03 12.66 5.58
CA CYS A 208 11.19 12.85 6.76
C CYS A 208 11.00 11.54 7.52
N PHE A 209 11.02 11.61 8.86
CA PHE A 209 10.66 10.48 9.72
C PHE A 209 9.14 10.44 9.88
N VAL A 210 8.46 9.85 8.90
CA VAL A 210 7.01 9.89 8.76
C VAL A 210 6.50 8.57 8.17
N HIS A 211 5.23 8.22 8.44
CA HIS A 211 4.61 6.98 7.96
C HIS A 211 3.16 7.26 7.51
N CYS A 212 2.80 6.95 6.26
CA CYS A 212 1.52 7.31 5.63
C CYS A 212 1.33 8.81 5.36
N GLN A 213 1.78 9.27 4.20
CA GLN A 213 1.67 10.68 3.83
C GLN A 213 0.45 11.02 2.98
N THR A 214 -0.20 10.03 2.37
CA THR A 214 -1.32 10.28 1.45
C THR A 214 -2.65 10.51 2.16
N TRP A 215 -2.79 10.07 3.41
CA TRP A 215 -4.08 10.02 4.11
C TRP A 215 -4.31 11.18 5.08
N ALA A 216 -3.26 11.92 5.44
CA ALA A 216 -3.38 13.09 6.30
C ALA A 216 -3.28 14.37 5.45
N ALA A 217 -4.13 15.35 5.75
CA ALA A 217 -4.15 16.61 5.02
C ALA A 217 -2.79 17.32 5.14
N GLU A 218 -2.19 17.26 6.32
CA GLU A 218 -0.95 17.92 6.67
C GLU A 218 0.25 17.39 5.90
N THR A 219 0.26 16.11 5.53
CA THR A 219 1.38 15.48 4.80
C THR A 219 1.12 15.31 3.31
N TRP A 220 -0.14 15.36 2.88
CA TRP A 220 -0.56 15.23 1.49
C TRP A 220 -0.51 16.57 0.74
N HIS A 221 -1.31 17.55 1.18
CA HIS A 221 -1.41 18.87 0.56
C HIS A 221 -1.88 19.93 1.56
N SER A 222 -0.94 20.66 2.13
CA SER A 222 -1.17 21.80 3.01
C SER A 222 0.00 22.80 2.92
N PRO A 223 -0.14 24.00 3.51
CA PRO A 223 0.97 24.94 3.64
C PRO A 223 2.17 24.36 4.43
N THR A 224 1.93 23.41 5.33
CA THR A 224 2.96 22.77 6.17
C THR A 224 3.39 21.38 5.67
N SER A 225 2.90 20.95 4.50
CA SER A 225 3.28 19.65 3.95
C SER A 225 4.75 19.57 3.60
N PRO A 226 5.36 18.38 3.73
CA PRO A 226 6.71 18.15 3.26
C PRO A 226 6.79 18.33 1.74
N ARG A 227 7.86 19.00 1.31
CA ARG A 227 8.11 19.39 -0.07
C ARG A 227 9.50 18.94 -0.52
N ILE A 228 9.61 18.54 -1.77
CA ILE A 228 10.87 18.38 -2.49
C ILE A 228 10.78 19.29 -3.71
N ASN A 229 11.79 20.15 -3.93
CA ASN A 229 11.76 21.13 -5.01
C ASN A 229 10.47 21.97 -5.03
N ASN A 230 10.03 22.40 -3.85
CA ASN A 230 8.79 23.15 -3.61
C ASN A 230 7.47 22.43 -3.94
N LYS A 231 7.50 21.15 -4.31
CA LYS A 231 6.31 20.33 -4.59
C LYS A 231 5.95 19.42 -3.43
N THR A 232 4.68 19.43 -3.05
CA THR A 232 4.05 18.46 -2.15
C THR A 232 3.94 17.07 -2.79
N VAL A 233 3.57 16.09 -1.98
CA VAL A 233 3.22 14.75 -2.47
C VAL A 233 2.04 14.83 -3.44
N ALA A 234 0.98 15.57 -3.10
CA ALA A 234 -0.21 15.70 -3.96
C ALA A 234 0.10 16.27 -5.34
N GLU A 235 0.85 17.38 -5.39
CA GLU A 235 1.26 18.00 -6.67
C GLU A 235 2.08 17.04 -7.52
N SER A 236 3.00 16.31 -6.90
CA SER A 236 3.85 15.32 -7.59
C SER A 236 3.03 14.14 -8.12
N VAL A 237 2.07 13.63 -7.33
CA VAL A 237 1.18 12.55 -7.76
C VAL A 237 0.27 13.02 -8.88
N GLY A 238 -0.30 14.22 -8.80
CA GLY A 238 -1.14 14.78 -9.86
C GLY A 238 -0.36 14.97 -11.17
N ASP A 239 0.86 15.50 -11.09
CA ASP A 239 1.73 15.64 -12.26
C ASP A 239 2.02 14.30 -12.93
N TRP A 240 2.32 13.28 -12.14
CA TRP A 240 2.52 11.93 -12.65
C TRP A 240 1.23 11.32 -13.19
N TYR A 241 0.12 11.44 -12.49
CA TYR A 241 -1.13 10.79 -12.85
C TYR A 241 -1.66 11.31 -14.19
N PHE A 242 -1.75 12.63 -14.31
CA PHE A 242 -2.25 13.34 -15.49
C PHE A 242 -1.17 13.62 -16.54
N LYS A 243 0.04 13.07 -16.35
CA LYS A 243 1.17 13.23 -17.27
C LYS A 243 1.54 14.69 -17.54
N ARG A 244 1.40 15.56 -16.54
CA ARG A 244 1.81 16.99 -16.62
C ARG A 244 3.32 17.16 -16.52
N ALA A 245 3.98 16.33 -15.70
CA ALA A 245 5.43 16.32 -15.54
C ALA A 245 5.92 14.98 -14.99
N ALA A 246 7.21 14.69 -15.15
CA ALA A 246 7.85 13.56 -14.48
C ALA A 246 7.87 13.77 -12.95
N ALA A 247 7.36 12.80 -12.19
CA ALA A 247 7.43 12.82 -10.74
C ALA A 247 8.59 11.96 -10.24
N LYS A 248 9.82 12.46 -10.38
CA LYS A 248 11.03 11.82 -9.85
C LYS A 248 11.64 12.71 -8.78
N GLN A 249 11.06 12.69 -7.59
CA GLN A 249 11.50 13.50 -6.46
C GLN A 249 12.22 12.60 -5.45
N ILE A 250 13.51 12.80 -5.28
CA ILE A 250 14.32 12.12 -4.27
C ILE A 250 15.12 13.19 -3.55
N ASP A 251 15.01 13.19 -2.23
CA ASP A 251 15.62 14.19 -1.36
C ASP A 251 17.10 13.92 -1.09
N CYS A 252 17.75 14.84 -0.39
CA CYS A 252 19.06 14.60 0.23
C CYS A 252 18.98 13.54 1.34
N PRO A 253 20.10 12.97 1.82
CA PRO A 253 20.07 12.02 2.94
C PRO A 253 19.51 12.63 4.24
N TYR A 254 18.70 11.84 4.97
CA TYR A 254 18.09 12.24 6.24
C TYR A 254 19.13 12.60 7.32
N PRO A 255 18.86 13.58 8.21
CA PRO A 255 17.72 14.51 8.24
C PRO A 255 18.07 15.85 7.57
N CYS A 256 17.55 16.10 6.37
CA CYS A 256 17.89 17.34 5.65
C CYS A 256 16.69 18.21 5.26
N ASN A 257 15.47 17.66 5.24
CA ASN A 257 14.32 18.38 4.72
C ASN A 257 13.69 19.26 5.81
N PRO A 258 13.73 20.60 5.69
CA PRO A 258 13.23 21.50 6.71
C PRO A 258 11.69 21.59 6.72
N THR A 259 11.01 21.01 5.73
CA THR A 259 9.55 21.04 5.60
C THR A 259 8.88 19.80 6.19
N CYS A 260 9.63 18.90 6.82
CA CYS A 260 9.07 17.71 7.41
C CYS A 260 8.02 18.05 8.47
N TYR A 261 6.86 17.42 8.34
CA TYR A 261 5.80 17.48 9.32
C TYR A 261 5.96 16.35 10.33
N ASN A 262 6.01 16.69 11.61
CA ASN A 262 6.04 15.70 12.70
C ASN A 262 4.62 15.20 12.96
N MET A 263 4.26 14.03 12.43
CA MET A 263 2.94 13.44 12.70
C MET A 263 2.87 12.89 14.13
N ASP A 264 1.78 13.19 14.84
CA ASP A 264 1.41 12.51 16.08
C ASP A 264 0.77 11.15 15.73
N LEU A 265 1.58 10.09 15.82
CA LEU A 265 1.17 8.72 15.47
C LEU A 265 0.12 8.12 16.43
N ASN A 266 -0.29 8.84 17.47
CA ASN A 266 -1.31 8.38 18.43
C ASN A 266 -2.77 8.67 18.00
N ARG A 267 -3.00 9.37 16.87
CA ARG A 267 -4.34 9.77 16.40
C ARG A 267 -4.99 8.84 15.36
N GLY A 268 -4.55 7.58 15.21
CA GLY A 268 -5.05 6.62 14.19
C GLY A 268 -5.90 5.46 14.70
#